data_AF-A0A1B1S0I2-F1
#
_entry.id   AF-A0A1B1S0I2-F1
#
_cell.length_a   1.000
_cell.length_b   1.000
_cell.length_c   1.000
_cell.angle_alpha   90.00
_cell.angle_beta   90.00
_cell.angle_gamma   90.00
#
_symmetry.space_group_name_H-M   'P 1'
#
loop_
_entity.id
_entity.type
_entity.pdbx_description
1 polymer ?
#
loop_
_entity_poly.entity_id
_entity_poly.type
_entity_poly.pdbx_seq_one_letter_code
_entity_poly.pdbx_strand_id
1 'polypeptide(L)'
;MIDKEKFQGVKQKLVDDNEQRYGNEIREKFGDQLIDQSNAKMLNMSREKYREFMELEQQVVDHLVDAIKTNDSSSDAAQQTVRLHQQLAKLQ
;
A
#
# COMPACT_ATOMS: atom_id res chain seq x y z
N MET A 1 26.24 0.22 -2.29
CA MET A 1 25.83 -1.21 -2.26
C MET A 1 25.11 -1.58 -0.96
N ILE A 2 25.57 -1.10 0.20
CA ILE A 2 24.91 -1.34 1.52
C ILE A 2 23.45 -0.86 1.57
N ASP A 3 23.13 0.28 0.96
CA ASP A 3 21.79 0.84 1.05
C ASP A 3 20.72 0.03 0.31
N LYS A 4 21.10 -0.65 -0.79
CA LYS A 4 20.16 -1.49 -1.55
C LYS A 4 19.79 -2.74 -0.78
N GLU A 5 20.76 -3.40 -0.14
CA GLU A 5 20.54 -4.59 0.70
C GLU A 5 19.73 -4.26 1.95
N LYS A 6 20.05 -3.14 2.63
CA LYS A 6 19.24 -2.65 3.75
C LYS A 6 17.79 -2.40 3.35
N PHE A 7 17.57 -1.81 2.18
CA PHE A 7 16.22 -1.52 1.70
C PHE A 7 15.43 -2.79 1.32
N GLN A 8 16.08 -3.76 0.68
CA GLN A 8 15.50 -5.09 0.47
C GLN A 8 15.09 -5.74 1.79
N GLY A 9 15.96 -5.72 2.81
CA GLY A 9 15.65 -6.26 4.13
C GLY A 9 14.48 -5.57 4.84
N VAL A 10 14.33 -4.25 4.68
CA VAL A 10 13.18 -3.49 5.22
C VAL A 10 11.87 -3.97 4.60
N LYS A 11 11.82 -4.14 3.28
CA LYS A 11 10.62 -4.60 2.59
C LYS A 11 10.30 -6.07 2.90
N GLN A 12 11.33 -6.91 3.01
CA GLN A 12 11.16 -8.30 3.42
C GLN A 12 10.52 -8.38 4.80
N LYS A 13 11.04 -7.63 5.77
CA LYS A 13 10.47 -7.56 7.11
C LYS A 13 9.01 -7.10 7.08
N LEU A 14 8.66 -6.13 6.24
CA LEU A 14 7.29 -5.63 6.11
C LEU A 14 6.32 -6.70 5.60
N VAL A 15 6.75 -7.51 4.62
CA VAL A 15 5.97 -8.65 4.12
C VAL A 15 5.86 -9.74 5.18
N ASP A 16 6.97 -10.11 5.83
CA ASP A 16 7.00 -11.14 6.86
C ASP A 16 6.09 -10.77 8.06
N ASP A 17 6.16 -9.52 8.52
CA ASP A 17 5.31 -9.00 9.59
C ASP A 17 3.81 -9.03 9.17
N ASN A 18 3.50 -8.80 7.89
CA ASN A 18 2.13 -8.87 7.37
C ASN A 18 1.62 -10.32 7.30
N GLU A 19 2.41 -11.24 6.75
CA GLU A 19 2.10 -12.67 6.69
C GLU A 19 1.92 -13.27 8.08
N GLN A 20 2.78 -12.91 9.04
CA GLN A 20 2.67 -13.39 10.41
C GLN A 20 1.38 -12.91 11.09
N ARG A 21 0.94 -11.67 10.82
CA ARG A 21 -0.23 -11.07 11.46
C ARG A 21 -1.55 -11.43 10.78
N TYR A 22 -1.56 -11.43 9.45
CA TYR A 22 -2.77 -11.47 8.64
C TYR A 22 -2.76 -12.57 7.57
N GLY A 23 -1.63 -13.24 7.34
CA GLY A 23 -1.41 -14.20 6.24
C GLY A 23 -2.48 -15.29 6.17
N ASN A 24 -2.80 -15.94 7.30
CA ASN A 24 -3.82 -16.99 7.35
C ASN A 24 -5.20 -16.48 6.89
N GLU A 25 -5.62 -15.30 7.36
CA GLU A 25 -6.93 -14.73 7.04
C GLU A 25 -7.01 -14.28 5.57
N ILE A 26 -5.97 -13.61 5.07
CA ILE A 26 -5.96 -13.09 3.70
C ILE A 26 -5.78 -14.21 2.68
N ARG A 27 -5.04 -15.28 3.01
CA ARG A 27 -4.90 -16.46 2.16
C ARG A 27 -6.20 -17.28 2.11
N GLU A 28 -6.92 -17.41 3.22
CA GLU A 28 -8.24 -18.04 3.22
C GLU A 28 -9.27 -17.23 2.39
N LYS A 29 -9.27 -15.89 2.49
CA LYS A 29 -10.23 -15.03 1.79
C LYS A 29 -9.92 -14.83 0.30
N PHE A 30 -8.65 -14.70 -0.04
CA PHE A 30 -8.22 -14.26 -1.38
C PHE A 30 -7.36 -15.28 -2.13
N GLY A 31 -6.94 -16.36 -1.46
CA GLY A 31 -6.14 -17.43 -2.03
C GLY A 31 -4.63 -17.13 -2.04
N ASP A 32 -3.84 -18.19 -1.91
CA ASP A 32 -2.37 -18.10 -1.84
C ASP A 32 -1.76 -17.38 -3.03
N GLN A 33 -2.24 -17.68 -4.24
CA GLN A 33 -1.67 -17.11 -5.47
C GLN A 33 -1.80 -15.59 -5.55
N LEU A 34 -2.91 -15.02 -5.06
CA LEU A 34 -3.12 -13.58 -5.08
C LEU A 34 -2.20 -12.88 -4.06
N ILE A 35 -2.07 -13.48 -2.87
CA ILE A 35 -1.24 -12.95 -1.79
C ILE A 35 0.25 -13.03 -2.18
N ASP A 36 0.69 -14.15 -2.76
CA ASP A 36 2.06 -14.30 -3.24
C ASP A 36 2.41 -13.27 -4.34
N GLN A 37 1.48 -13.00 -5.26
CA GLN A 37 1.66 -11.95 -6.27
C GLN A 37 1.76 -10.55 -5.63
N SER A 38 0.92 -10.25 -4.64
CA SER A 38 0.95 -8.99 -3.90
C SER A 38 2.29 -8.79 -3.17
N ASN A 39 2.77 -9.83 -2.48
CA ASN A 39 4.06 -9.80 -1.78
C ASN A 39 5.22 -9.62 -2.76
N ALA A 40 5.20 -10.35 -3.88
CA ALA A 40 6.22 -10.23 -4.92
C ALA A 40 6.27 -8.81 -5.50
N LYS A 41 5.13 -8.15 -5.70
CA LYS A 41 5.08 -6.74 -6.15
C LYS A 41 5.80 -5.82 -5.17
N MET A 42 5.51 -5.93 -3.88
CA MET A 42 6.18 -5.14 -2.82
C MET A 42 7.70 -5.39 -2.80
N LEU A 43 8.12 -6.65 -2.86
CA LEU A 43 9.54 -7.02 -2.86
C LEU A 43 10.28 -6.56 -4.12
N ASN A 44 9.61 -6.48 -5.27
CA ASN A 44 10.20 -6.06 -6.54
C ASN A 44 10.13 -4.55 -6.82
N MET A 45 9.44 -3.75 -5.99
CA MET A 45 9.43 -2.29 -6.16
C MET A 45 10.85 -1.69 -6.07
N SER A 46 11.16 -0.77 -6.98
CA SER A 46 12.37 0.06 -6.86
C SER A 46 12.23 1.03 -5.69
N ARG A 47 13.34 1.62 -5.24
CA ARG A 47 13.32 2.59 -4.15
C ARG A 47 12.50 3.83 -4.51
N GLU A 48 12.59 4.27 -5.75
CA GLU A 48 11.87 5.43 -6.28
C GLU A 48 10.36 5.15 -6.29
N LYS A 49 9.95 3.99 -6.82
CA LYS A 49 8.55 3.57 -6.81
C LYS A 49 7.99 3.38 -5.40
N TYR A 50 8.79 2.82 -4.49
CA TYR A 50 8.39 2.68 -3.10
C TYR A 50 8.23 4.04 -2.41
N ARG A 51 9.12 5.00 -2.69
CA ARG A 51 8.97 6.36 -2.16
C ARG A 51 7.70 7.02 -2.70
N GLU A 52 7.45 6.92 -4.00
CA GLU A 52 6.22 7.42 -4.64
C GLU A 52 4.97 6.77 -4.03
N PHE A 53 5.02 5.46 -3.78
CA PHE A 53 3.96 4.72 -3.11
C PHE A 53 3.69 5.26 -1.70
N MET A 54 4.73 5.44 -0.87
CA MET A 54 4.59 5.99 0.49
C MET A 54 4.07 7.44 0.49
N GLU A 55 4.56 8.29 -0.42
CA GLU A 55 4.10 9.68 -0.54
C GLU A 55 2.63 9.75 -0.96
N LEU A 56 2.21 8.87 -1.86
CA LEU A 56 0.83 8.81 -2.34
C LEU A 56 -0.11 8.20 -1.28
N GLU A 57 0.34 7.17 -0.56
CA GLU A 57 -0.39 6.60 0.59
C GLU A 57 -0.68 7.69 1.64
N GLN A 58 0.33 8.46 2.02
CA GLN A 58 0.16 9.55 2.99
C GLN A 58 -0.87 10.58 2.51
N GLN A 59 -0.80 10.98 1.24
CA GLN A 59 -1.78 11.90 0.66
C GLN A 59 -3.20 11.34 0.67
N VAL A 60 -3.38 10.04 0.38
CA VAL A 60 -4.69 9.38 0.48
C VAL A 60 -5.22 9.46 1.90
N VAL A 61 -4.39 9.15 2.91
CA VAL A 61 -4.81 9.18 4.32
C VAL A 61 -5.16 10.61 4.77
N ASP A 62 -4.34 11.59 4.42
CA ASP A 62 -4.58 12.99 4.79
C ASP A 62 -5.89 13.51 4.19
N HIS A 63 -6.12 13.26 2.89
CA HIS A 63 -7.36 13.61 2.23
C HIS A 63 -8.57 12.84 2.78
N LEU A 64 -8.39 11.57 3.15
CA LEU A 64 -9.46 10.77 3.75
C LEU A 64 -9.88 11.34 5.11
N VAL A 65 -8.92 11.74 5.95
CA VAL A 65 -9.20 12.37 7.25
C VAL A 65 -10.03 13.64 7.06
N ASP A 66 -9.70 14.45 6.06
CA ASP A 66 -10.48 15.65 5.74
C ASP A 66 -11.85 15.33 5.15
N ALA A 67 -11.95 14.33 4.27
CA ALA A 67 -13.21 13.87 3.71
C ALA A 67 -14.16 13.35 4.80
N ILE A 68 -13.66 12.59 5.78
CA ILE A 68 -14.47 12.06 6.89
C ILE A 68 -15.09 13.21 7.71
N LYS A 69 -14.40 14.34 7.90
CA LYS A 69 -14.95 15.51 8.61
C LYS A 69 -16.16 16.11 7.90
N THR A 70 -16.25 15.95 6.57
CA THR A 70 -17.42 16.44 5.80
C THR A 70 -18.65 15.57 6.00
N ASN A 71 -18.47 14.31 6.43
CA ASN A 71 -19.51 13.28 6.50
C ASN A 71 -20.32 13.13 5.19
N ASP A 72 -19.72 13.50 4.06
CA ASP A 72 -20.32 13.43 2.73
C ASP A 72 -19.38 12.71 1.76
N SER A 73 -19.82 11.52 1.33
CA SER A 73 -19.10 10.70 0.35
C SER A 73 -19.05 11.30 -1.05
N SER A 74 -19.86 12.33 -1.32
CA SER A 74 -19.92 13.04 -2.60
C SER A 74 -19.06 14.29 -2.63
N SER A 75 -18.49 14.69 -1.47
CA SER A 75 -17.65 15.87 -1.35
C SER A 75 -16.42 15.81 -2.25
N ASP A 76 -15.90 16.98 -2.65
CA ASP A 76 -14.70 17.06 -3.48
C ASP A 76 -13.49 16.36 -2.81
N ALA A 77 -13.40 16.42 -1.48
CA ALA A 77 -12.37 15.73 -0.70
C ALA A 77 -12.51 14.20 -0.80
N ALA A 78 -13.74 13.67 -0.72
CA ALA A 78 -13.98 12.24 -0.89
C ALA A 78 -13.66 11.78 -2.32
N GLN A 79 -14.06 12.56 -3.34
CA GLN A 79 -13.74 12.25 -4.74
C GLN A 79 -12.23 12.29 -5.00
N GLN A 80 -11.53 13.27 -4.43
CA GLN A 80 -10.07 13.36 -4.57
C GLN A 80 -9.36 12.18 -3.89
N THR A 81 -9.84 11.75 -2.73
CA THR A 81 -9.33 10.55 -2.03
C THR A 81 -9.43 9.31 -2.91
N VAL A 82 -10.58 9.10 -3.58
CA VAL A 82 -10.78 7.97 -4.49
C VAL A 82 -9.83 8.03 -5.69
N ARG A 83 -9.60 9.21 -6.27
CA ARG A 83 -8.66 9.39 -7.39
C ARG A 83 -7.23 9.06 -6.98
N LEU A 84 -6.79 9.56 -5.82
CA LEU A 84 -5.46 9.26 -5.29
C LEU A 84 -5.31 7.76 -4.98
N HIS A 85 -6.34 7.14 -4.40
CA HIS A 85 -6.31 5.69 -4.12
C HIS A 85 -6.28 4.85 -5.41
N GLN A 86 -6.98 5.30 -6.47
CA GLN A 86 -6.89 4.66 -7.79
C GLN A 86 -5.49 4.77 -8.40
N GLN A 87 -4.79 5.88 -8.18
CA GLN A 87 -3.39 6.03 -8.61
C GLN A 87 -2.46 5.12 -7.79
N LEU A 88 -2.70 5.00 -6.48
CA LEU A 88 -1.95 4.11 -5.59
C LEU A 88 -2.05 2.65 -6.04
N ALA A 89 -3.26 2.19 -6.37
CA ALA A 89 -3.50 0.84 -6.87
C ALA A 89 -2.77 0.53 -8.20
N LYS A 90 -2.42 1.55 -9.00
CA LYS A 90 -1.65 1.37 -10.26
C LYS A 90 -0.14 1.26 -10.03
N LEU A 91 0.35 1.70 -8.87
CA LEU A 91 1.75 1.58 -8.50
C LEU A 91 2.09 0.19 -7.93
N GLN A 92 1.07 -0.57 -7.50
CA GLN A 92 1.16 -1.93 -6.96
C GLN A 92 1.12 -3.00 -8.06
#